data_AF-A0A101ABP5-F1
#
_entry.id   AF-A0A101ABP5-F1
#
_cell.length_a   1.000
_cell.length_b   1.000
_cell.length_c   1.000
_cell.angle_alpha   90.00
_cell.angle_beta   90.00
_cell.angle_gamma   90.00
#
_symmetry.space_group_name_H-M   'P 1'
#
loop_
_entity.id
_entity.type
_entity.pdbx_description
1 polymer ?
#
loop_
_entity_poly.entity_id
_entity_poly.type
_entity_poly.pdbx_seq_one_letter_code
_entity_poly.pdbx_strand_id
1 'polypeptide(L)'
;MSYPPGPYPPPVYPPGYPGGYPPPRRTNTFAVAALVCAFLFAPLGIVFGHVSLSQIKRTGEDGRGLAVAGLVIGYVMTVLTVVVVVFSLLFLTALARYVEDTQVDDGSPRISAGAPSGDGLPEFVAPRNLGANCQYPKGDLPADAPVTPPRSGRVPTTPATISASISTTQGNIGLQLDNGKSPCTVNNFASLAQQGFFDDTTCHRLTTARAMKVLQCGDPTGTGIGGPGYRFPNEYPTNQYRLSDPNLRRPIVYPRGSLVMANTGPGTNGSQFFLVYGDTQLPPTYTVFGTIDETGLATLDKIAARGVRGSGDDGAPAAPVTITSARLD
;
A
#
# COMPACT_ATOMS: atom_id res chain seq x y z
N MET A 1 -109.89 34.75 -7.33
CA MET A 1 -109.52 36.19 -7.36
C MET A 1 -108.10 36.33 -6.86
N SER A 2 -107.20 36.66 -7.77
CA SER A 2 -105.78 36.84 -7.54
C SER A 2 -105.52 38.22 -6.94
N TYR A 3 -104.78 38.29 -5.83
CA TYR A 3 -104.09 39.51 -5.39
C TYR A 3 -102.58 39.28 -5.56
N PRO A 4 -101.83 40.19 -6.20
CA PRO A 4 -100.38 40.09 -6.25
C PRO A 4 -99.78 40.44 -4.87
N PRO A 5 -98.93 39.60 -4.26
CA PRO A 5 -98.18 39.97 -3.07
C PRO A 5 -97.13 41.04 -3.41
N GLY A 6 -97.06 42.07 -2.57
CA GLY A 6 -96.29 43.29 -2.77
C GLY A 6 -94.76 43.12 -2.66
N PRO A 7 -94.01 44.19 -2.98
CA PRO A 7 -92.56 44.17 -3.09
C PRO A 7 -91.87 43.82 -1.75
N TYR A 8 -90.88 42.92 -1.84
CA TYR A 8 -90.02 42.54 -0.72
C TYR A 8 -89.20 43.74 -0.22
N PRO A 9 -89.06 43.94 1.11
CA PRO A 9 -88.22 45.00 1.66
C PRO A 9 -86.73 44.74 1.37
N PRO A 10 -85.91 45.80 1.20
CA PRO A 10 -84.49 45.65 0.96
C PRO A 10 -83.77 45.02 2.18
N PRO A 11 -82.71 44.24 1.96
CA PRO A 11 -81.94 43.62 3.04
C PRO A 11 -81.28 44.70 3.90
N VAL A 12 -81.54 44.63 5.20
CA VAL A 12 -80.88 45.47 6.22
C VAL A 12 -79.52 44.85 6.52
N TYR A 13 -78.45 45.51 6.07
CA TYR A 13 -77.08 45.11 6.41
C TYR A 13 -76.77 45.52 7.86
N PRO A 14 -76.18 44.65 8.69
CA PRO A 14 -75.74 45.01 10.03
C PRO A 14 -74.58 46.04 9.97
N PRO A 15 -74.46 46.94 10.96
CA PRO A 15 -73.41 47.97 10.97
C PRO A 15 -72.01 47.35 10.96
N GLY A 16 -71.15 47.88 10.08
CA GLY A 16 -69.77 47.44 9.91
C GLY A 16 -68.96 47.52 11.21
N TYR A 17 -68.28 46.43 11.54
CA TYR A 17 -67.29 46.40 12.62
C TYR A 17 -66.15 47.39 12.34
N PRO A 18 -65.72 48.22 13.30
CA PRO A 18 -64.50 49.01 13.17
C PRO A 18 -63.28 48.09 13.23
N GLY A 19 -62.86 47.57 12.07
CA GLY A 19 -61.65 46.78 11.90
C GLY A 19 -60.41 47.66 11.78
N GLY A 20 -59.89 48.15 12.90
CA GLY A 20 -58.52 48.65 12.95
C GLY A 20 -57.57 47.46 13.10
N TYR A 21 -56.76 47.16 12.08
CA TYR A 21 -55.66 46.21 12.26
C TYR A 21 -54.70 46.76 13.32
N PRO A 22 -54.31 45.98 14.34
CA PRO A 22 -53.28 46.41 15.27
C PRO A 22 -51.99 46.73 14.51
N PRO A 23 -51.24 47.78 14.89
CA PRO A 23 -50.01 48.13 14.22
C PRO A 23 -49.03 46.95 14.26
N PRO A 24 -48.28 46.68 13.17
CA PRO A 24 -47.33 45.58 13.12
C PRO A 24 -46.25 45.81 14.19
N ARG A 25 -46.04 44.81 15.05
CA ARG A 25 -44.98 44.84 16.05
C ARG A 25 -43.64 44.63 15.37
N ARG A 26 -42.62 45.36 15.83
CA ARG A 26 -41.25 45.21 15.32
C ARG A 26 -40.64 43.92 15.88
N THR A 27 -39.98 43.16 15.02
CA THR A 27 -39.23 41.96 15.41
C THR A 27 -37.88 42.36 16.00
N ASN A 28 -37.50 41.77 17.13
CA ASN A 28 -36.23 42.06 17.78
C ASN A 28 -35.04 41.60 16.90
N THR A 29 -34.12 42.53 16.59
CA THR A 29 -32.94 42.26 15.75
C THR A 29 -31.99 41.21 16.34
N PHE A 30 -31.89 41.12 17.67
CA PHE A 30 -31.09 40.10 18.32
C PHE A 30 -31.70 38.70 18.20
N ALA A 31 -33.02 38.57 18.03
CA ALA A 31 -33.66 37.26 17.78
C ALA A 31 -33.30 36.72 16.39
N VAL A 32 -33.19 37.60 15.38
CA VAL A 32 -32.73 37.23 14.03
C VAL A 32 -31.23 36.90 14.06
N ALA A 33 -30.43 37.73 14.75
CA ALA A 33 -29.00 37.48 14.91
C ALA A 33 -28.72 36.15 15.63
N ALA A 34 -29.51 35.80 16.66
CA ALA A 34 -29.39 34.53 17.37
C ALA A 34 -29.55 33.32 16.43
N LEU A 35 -30.51 33.38 15.51
CA LEU A 35 -30.75 32.29 14.55
C LEU A 35 -29.60 32.17 13.54
N VAL A 36 -29.14 33.29 12.97
CA VAL A 36 -28.04 33.29 11.98
C VAL A 36 -26.72 32.84 12.62
N CYS A 37 -26.41 33.34 13.81
CA CYS A 37 -25.19 33.00 14.53
C CYS A 37 -25.19 31.54 15.03
N ALA A 38 -26.35 30.94 15.31
CA ALA A 38 -26.42 29.53 15.74
C ALA A 38 -25.83 28.55 14.71
N PHE A 39 -25.86 28.89 13.41
CA PHE A 39 -25.29 28.08 12.33
C PHE A 39 -23.81 28.41 12.03
N LEU A 40 -23.41 29.67 12.16
CA LEU A 40 -22.06 30.12 11.81
C LEU A 40 -21.07 29.99 12.97
N PHE A 41 -21.52 30.29 14.19
CA PHE A 41 -20.71 30.27 15.39
C PHE A 41 -21.61 30.08 16.63
N ALA A 42 -21.89 28.83 16.95
CA ALA A 42 -22.86 28.41 17.96
C ALA A 42 -22.77 29.15 19.31
N PRO A 43 -21.57 29.46 19.87
CA PRO A 43 -21.46 30.22 21.12
C PRO A 43 -22.10 31.63 21.05
N LEU A 44 -21.96 32.32 19.92
CA LEU A 44 -22.58 33.65 19.74
C LEU A 44 -24.10 33.55 19.59
N GLY A 45 -24.60 32.49 18.94
CA GLY A 45 -26.04 32.20 18.84
C GLY A 45 -26.71 32.04 20.21
N ILE A 46 -26.04 31.37 21.15
CA ILE A 46 -26.52 31.18 22.53
C ILE A 46 -26.59 32.52 23.28
N VAL A 47 -25.55 33.36 23.17
CA VAL A 47 -25.49 34.67 23.82
C VAL A 47 -26.61 35.59 23.31
N PHE A 48 -26.77 35.71 21.99
CA PHE A 48 -27.83 36.54 21.41
C PHE A 48 -29.24 35.98 21.68
N GLY A 49 -29.39 34.65 21.77
CA GLY A 49 -30.64 34.00 22.17
C GLY A 49 -31.10 34.41 23.57
N HIS A 50 -30.19 34.39 24.56
CA HIS A 50 -30.52 34.82 25.92
C HIS A 50 -30.80 36.33 26.01
N VAL A 51 -30.02 37.16 25.32
CA VAL A 51 -30.20 38.62 25.32
C VAL A 51 -31.53 39.02 24.67
N SER A 52 -31.88 38.42 23.53
CA SER A 52 -33.15 38.68 22.84
C SER A 52 -34.37 38.26 23.65
N LEU A 53 -34.32 37.11 24.33
CA LEU A 53 -35.40 36.68 25.25
C LEU A 53 -35.61 37.66 26.41
N SER A 54 -34.54 38.21 26.96
CA SER A 54 -34.64 39.24 28.02
C SER A 54 -35.17 40.57 27.48
N GLN A 55 -34.80 40.97 26.26
CA GLN A 55 -35.30 42.19 25.64
C GLN A 55 -36.78 42.07 25.28
N ILE A 56 -37.17 41.01 24.59
CA ILE A 56 -38.57 40.73 24.21
C ILE A 56 -39.50 40.75 25.44
N LYS A 57 -39.04 40.21 26.58
CA LYS A 57 -39.81 40.24 27.84
C LYS A 57 -40.00 41.66 28.39
N ARG A 58 -39.06 42.59 28.13
CA ARG A 58 -39.11 43.98 28.61
C ARG A 58 -39.79 44.93 27.61
N THR A 59 -39.64 44.70 26.31
CA THR A 59 -40.06 45.62 25.24
C THR A 59 -41.37 45.20 24.57
N GLY A 60 -41.81 43.95 24.72
CA GLY A 60 -43.03 43.44 24.08
C GLY A 60 -42.91 43.22 22.57
N GLU A 61 -41.68 43.20 22.05
CA GLU A 61 -41.38 42.94 20.64
C GLU A 61 -41.66 41.48 20.21
N ASP A 62 -41.92 41.26 18.93
CA ASP A 62 -42.10 39.91 18.39
C ASP A 62 -40.74 39.24 18.09
N GLY A 63 -40.73 37.91 17.94
CA GLY A 63 -39.51 37.14 17.67
C GLY A 63 -39.11 36.13 18.75
N ARG A 64 -39.95 35.90 19.76
CA ARG A 64 -39.68 34.91 20.82
C ARG A 64 -39.43 33.50 20.26
N GLY A 65 -40.17 33.09 19.23
CA GLY A 65 -39.99 31.79 18.57
C GLY A 65 -38.63 31.67 17.89
N LEU A 66 -38.16 32.74 17.22
CA LEU A 66 -36.85 32.79 16.57
C LEU A 66 -35.71 32.72 17.59
N ALA A 67 -35.85 33.43 18.71
CA ALA A 67 -34.87 33.41 19.80
C ALA A 67 -34.75 32.01 20.44
N VAL A 68 -35.87 31.33 20.67
CA VAL A 68 -35.87 29.94 21.19
C VAL A 68 -35.27 28.98 20.18
N ALA A 69 -35.62 29.09 18.89
CA ALA A 69 -35.05 28.26 17.83
C ALA A 69 -33.52 28.43 17.72
N GLY A 70 -33.02 29.68 17.72
CA GLY A 70 -31.59 29.98 17.71
C GLY A 70 -30.85 29.41 18.91
N LEU A 71 -31.47 29.46 20.10
CA LEU A 71 -30.90 28.91 21.33
C LEU A 71 -30.83 27.37 21.28
N VAL A 72 -31.90 26.70 20.86
CA VAL A 72 -31.94 25.22 20.72
C VAL A 72 -30.90 24.75 19.70
N ILE A 73 -30.86 25.37 18.52
CA ILE A 73 -29.87 25.04 17.47
C ILE A 73 -28.45 25.30 17.98
N GLY A 74 -28.22 26.41 18.68
CA GLY A 74 -26.93 26.74 19.27
C GLY A 74 -26.43 25.70 20.27
N TYR A 75 -27.27 25.25 21.20
CA TYR A 75 -26.88 24.20 22.15
C TYR A 75 -26.64 22.86 21.46
N VAL A 76 -27.49 22.45 20.51
CA VAL A 76 -27.32 21.18 19.77
C VAL A 76 -26.03 21.18 18.97
N MET A 77 -25.73 22.25 18.23
CA MET A 77 -24.48 22.38 17.46
C MET A 77 -23.24 22.42 18.35
N THR A 78 -23.33 23.06 19.52
CA THR A 78 -22.23 23.10 20.49
C THR A 78 -21.95 21.70 21.04
N VAL A 79 -22.98 20.97 21.45
CA VAL A 79 -22.85 19.59 21.94
C VAL A 79 -22.28 18.67 20.85
N LEU A 80 -22.77 18.76 19.62
CA LEU A 80 -22.26 17.98 18.49
C LEU A 80 -20.77 18.27 18.24
N THR A 81 -20.37 19.54 18.26
CA THR A 81 -18.97 19.94 18.07
C THR A 81 -18.08 19.38 19.18
N VAL A 82 -18.52 19.45 20.44
CA VAL A 82 -17.79 18.87 21.57
C VAL A 82 -17.64 17.36 21.41
N VAL A 83 -18.70 16.65 21.01
CA VAL A 83 -18.65 15.20 20.77
C VAL A 83 -17.66 14.85 19.66
N VAL A 84 -17.68 15.58 18.54
CA VAL A 84 -16.72 15.38 17.44
C VAL A 84 -15.29 15.62 17.89
N VAL A 85 -15.02 16.71 18.62
CA VAL A 85 -13.68 17.02 19.14
C VAL A 85 -13.20 15.93 20.10
N VAL A 86 -14.05 15.48 21.02
CA VAL A 86 -13.71 14.38 21.94
C VAL A 86 -13.42 13.10 21.17
N PHE A 87 -14.26 12.74 20.20
CA PHE A 87 -14.03 11.55 19.37
C PHE A 87 -12.75 11.66 18.55
N SER A 88 -12.47 12.83 17.94
CA SER A 88 -11.22 13.08 17.20
C SER A 88 -9.99 13.00 18.12
N LEU A 89 -10.06 13.53 19.34
CA LEU A 89 -8.98 13.40 20.32
C LEU A 89 -8.77 11.95 20.74
N LEU A 90 -9.85 11.21 21.04
CA LEU A 90 -9.77 9.78 21.37
C LEU A 90 -9.19 8.97 20.20
N PHE A 91 -9.64 9.23 18.98
CA PHE A 91 -9.13 8.59 17.78
C PHE A 91 -7.64 8.90 17.54
N LEU A 92 -7.23 10.16 17.69
CA LEU A 92 -5.82 10.56 17.58
C LEU A 92 -4.96 9.89 18.65
N THR A 93 -5.44 9.79 19.90
CA THR A 93 -4.71 9.08 20.96
C THR A 93 -4.63 7.58 20.70
N ALA A 94 -5.68 6.96 20.16
CA ALA A 94 -5.68 5.55 19.79
C ALA A 94 -4.74 5.29 18.60
N LEU A 95 -4.72 6.19 17.61
CA LEU A 95 -3.81 6.13 16.47
C LEU A 95 -2.36 6.34 16.90
N ALA A 96 -2.08 7.28 17.79
CA ALA A 96 -0.74 7.50 18.34
C ALA A 96 -0.24 6.25 19.09
N ARG A 97 -1.08 5.64 19.93
CA ARG A 97 -0.76 4.37 20.61
C ARG A 97 -0.54 3.21 19.64
N TYR A 98 -1.32 3.15 18.57
CA TYR A 98 -1.13 2.14 17.52
C TYR A 98 0.23 2.32 16.83
N VAL A 99 0.61 3.56 16.49
CA VAL A 99 1.92 3.86 15.88
C VAL A 99 3.07 3.57 16.86
N GLU A 100 2.90 3.86 18.16
CA GLU A 100 3.91 3.61 19.20
C GLU A 100 4.12 2.11 19.47
N ASP A 101 3.06 1.29 19.44
CA ASP A 101 3.17 -0.18 19.47
C ASP A 101 3.86 -0.72 18.20
N THR A 102 3.98 0.11 17.14
CA THR A 102 4.65 -0.24 15.88
C THR A 102 6.11 0.28 15.81
N GLN A 103 6.59 1.07 16.79
CA GLN A 103 7.97 1.61 16.78
C GLN A 103 8.73 1.32 18.09
N VAL A 104 9.47 0.21 18.08
CA VAL A 104 10.83 0.00 18.62
C VAL A 104 11.16 0.60 20.01
N ASP A 105 11.27 -0.32 20.99
CA ASP A 105 12.08 -0.20 22.22
C ASP A 105 13.55 0.17 21.89
N ASP A 106 14.02 1.34 22.37
CA ASP A 106 15.43 1.75 22.35
C ASP A 106 15.94 1.92 23.79
N GLY A 107 16.69 0.94 24.31
CA GLY A 107 17.25 1.01 25.66
C GLY A 107 18.05 -0.23 26.11
N SER A 108 19.26 -0.40 25.59
CA SER A 108 20.15 -1.55 25.88
C SER A 108 20.57 -1.69 27.36
N PRO A 109 20.86 -2.93 27.78
CA PRO A 109 22.22 -3.27 28.21
C PRO A 109 22.84 -4.34 27.32
N ARG A 110 24.13 -4.19 27.04
CA ARG A 110 24.94 -5.07 26.20
C ARG A 110 24.88 -6.52 26.70
N ILE A 111 24.27 -7.40 25.90
CA ILE A 111 24.54 -8.84 25.90
C ILE A 111 24.92 -9.25 24.47
N SER A 112 25.98 -10.06 24.43
CA SER A 112 26.65 -10.63 23.28
C SER A 112 25.69 -11.26 22.25
N ALA A 113 26.05 -11.12 20.97
CA ALA A 113 25.55 -11.77 19.75
C ALA A 113 24.37 -12.78 19.89
N GLY A 114 23.22 -12.39 19.35
CA GLY A 114 22.20 -13.30 18.83
C GLY A 114 21.92 -12.96 17.37
N ALA A 115 22.03 -13.94 16.47
CA ALA A 115 21.64 -13.83 15.07
C ALA A 115 20.16 -13.39 14.93
N PRO A 116 19.75 -12.78 13.81
CA PRO A 116 18.34 -12.47 13.58
C PRO A 116 17.54 -13.77 13.52
N SER A 117 16.69 -14.00 14.50
CA SER A 117 15.77 -15.14 14.57
C SER A 117 14.53 -14.87 13.71
N GLY A 118 14.68 -15.07 12.41
CA GLY A 118 13.59 -15.50 11.53
C GLY A 118 13.83 -16.96 11.18
N ASP A 119 12.78 -17.79 11.10
CA ASP A 119 12.94 -19.14 10.56
C ASP A 119 13.60 -19.05 9.16
N GLY A 120 14.50 -19.97 8.86
CA GLY A 120 15.17 -20.03 7.55
C GLY A 120 14.21 -20.47 6.44
N LEU A 121 14.76 -20.76 5.26
CA LEU A 121 14.00 -21.43 4.20
C LEU A 121 13.41 -22.76 4.74
N PRO A 122 12.12 -23.04 4.49
CA PRO A 122 11.48 -24.27 4.96
C PRO A 122 12.10 -25.50 4.30
N GLU A 123 11.93 -26.67 4.93
CA GLU A 123 12.30 -27.93 4.28
C GLU A 123 11.57 -28.09 2.94
N PHE A 124 12.29 -28.56 1.93
CA PHE A 124 11.70 -28.81 0.62
C PHE A 124 11.01 -30.17 0.57
N VAL A 125 9.69 -30.16 0.40
CA VAL A 125 8.89 -31.33 0.06
C VAL A 125 8.51 -31.25 -1.41
N ALA A 126 9.01 -32.19 -2.22
CA ALA A 126 8.79 -32.21 -3.66
C ALA A 126 7.30 -32.41 -4.01
N PRO A 127 6.67 -31.46 -4.73
CA PRO A 127 5.32 -31.66 -5.26
C PRO A 127 5.28 -32.82 -6.26
N ARG A 128 4.19 -33.60 -6.27
CA ARG A 128 4.02 -34.73 -7.23
C ARG A 128 4.10 -34.31 -8.70
N ASN A 129 3.77 -33.05 -8.98
CA ASN A 129 3.73 -32.45 -10.30
C ASN A 129 4.90 -31.47 -10.55
N LEU A 130 5.99 -31.57 -9.77
CA LEU A 130 7.18 -30.74 -9.95
C LEU A 130 7.69 -30.82 -11.39
N GLY A 131 7.84 -29.67 -12.05
CA GLY A 131 8.25 -29.58 -13.45
C GLY A 131 7.27 -30.18 -14.47
N ALA A 132 6.11 -30.68 -14.07
CA ALA A 132 5.20 -31.38 -14.98
C ALA A 132 4.54 -30.44 -16.01
N ASN A 133 4.37 -29.16 -15.67
CA ASN A 133 3.68 -28.18 -16.50
C ASN A 133 4.17 -26.74 -16.27
N CYS A 134 5.39 -26.43 -16.72
CA CYS A 134 5.91 -25.08 -16.72
C CYS A 134 5.22 -24.24 -17.79
N GLN A 135 4.77 -23.04 -17.43
CA GLN A 135 4.01 -22.16 -18.30
C GLN A 135 4.51 -20.74 -18.17
N TYR A 136 4.57 -20.04 -19.31
CA TYR A 136 5.12 -18.69 -19.43
C TYR A 136 4.13 -17.79 -20.18
N PRO A 137 2.93 -17.57 -19.63
CA PRO A 137 1.91 -16.73 -20.25
C PRO A 137 2.43 -15.31 -20.48
N LYS A 138 1.97 -14.70 -21.57
CA LYS A 138 2.27 -13.31 -21.92
C LYS A 138 1.96 -12.38 -20.74
N GLY A 139 2.88 -11.46 -20.49
CA GLY A 139 2.78 -10.42 -19.47
C GLY A 139 1.98 -9.23 -19.99
N ASP A 140 1.76 -8.26 -19.10
CA ASP A 140 1.00 -7.06 -19.44
C ASP A 140 1.87 -6.05 -20.22
N LEU A 141 3.19 -6.10 -19.99
CA LEU A 141 4.19 -5.34 -20.72
C LEU A 141 4.86 -6.19 -21.81
N PRO A 142 5.27 -5.59 -22.94
CA PRO A 142 6.07 -6.27 -23.95
C PRO A 142 7.47 -6.64 -23.40
N ALA A 143 8.22 -7.45 -24.17
CA ALA A 143 9.61 -7.73 -23.84
C ALA A 143 10.50 -6.52 -24.13
N ASP A 144 11.43 -6.22 -23.23
CA ASP A 144 12.36 -5.10 -23.37
C ASP A 144 13.65 -5.44 -24.14
N ALA A 145 13.84 -6.72 -24.46
CA ALA A 145 14.90 -7.21 -25.34
C ALA A 145 14.39 -8.36 -26.21
N PRO A 146 14.99 -8.60 -27.40
CA PRO A 146 14.59 -9.70 -28.28
C PRO A 146 14.67 -11.05 -27.56
N VAL A 147 13.54 -11.74 -27.44
CA VAL A 147 13.46 -13.02 -26.75
C VAL A 147 12.25 -13.81 -27.17
N THR A 148 12.38 -15.14 -27.17
CA THR A 148 11.26 -16.07 -27.25
C THR A 148 11.01 -16.67 -25.87
N PRO A 149 9.74 -16.77 -25.41
CA PRO A 149 9.43 -17.47 -24.17
C PRO A 149 9.99 -18.90 -24.17
N PRO A 150 10.45 -19.40 -23.01
CA PRO A 150 10.94 -20.76 -22.88
C PRO A 150 9.87 -21.78 -23.25
N ARG A 151 10.30 -23.00 -23.59
CA ARG A 151 9.39 -24.10 -23.92
C ARG A 151 8.48 -24.41 -22.73
N SER A 152 7.17 -24.31 -22.94
CA SER A 152 6.15 -24.72 -21.98
C SER A 152 5.97 -26.25 -21.91
N GLY A 153 5.31 -26.71 -20.85
CA GLY A 153 4.97 -28.10 -20.59
C GLY A 153 5.94 -28.77 -19.63
N ARG A 154 6.19 -30.07 -19.82
CA ARG A 154 7.07 -30.85 -18.93
C ARG A 154 8.52 -30.42 -19.08
N VAL A 155 9.15 -30.03 -17.96
CA VAL A 155 10.59 -29.74 -17.82
C VAL A 155 11.23 -30.84 -16.96
N PRO A 156 12.34 -31.45 -17.39
CA PRO A 156 13.05 -32.44 -16.58
C PRO A 156 13.63 -31.82 -15.29
N THR A 157 13.49 -32.51 -14.16
CA THR A 157 14.09 -32.14 -12.86
C THR A 157 15.45 -32.82 -12.62
N THR A 158 15.96 -33.54 -13.62
CA THR A 158 17.24 -34.24 -13.60
C THR A 158 18.15 -33.72 -14.72
N PRO A 159 19.41 -33.37 -14.45
CA PRO A 159 20.07 -33.38 -13.13
C PRO A 159 19.42 -32.40 -12.16
N ALA A 160 19.51 -32.68 -10.85
CA ALA A 160 18.89 -31.85 -9.81
C ALA A 160 19.57 -30.47 -9.69
N THR A 161 20.83 -30.38 -10.11
CA THR A 161 21.60 -29.13 -10.17
C THR A 161 22.16 -28.93 -11.56
N ILE A 162 22.16 -27.70 -12.04
CA ILE A 162 22.75 -27.30 -13.32
C ILE A 162 23.75 -26.17 -13.07
N SER A 163 24.97 -26.30 -13.57
CA SER A 163 26.00 -25.26 -13.43
C SER A 163 25.79 -24.16 -14.45
N ALA A 164 25.98 -22.93 -14.00
CA ALA A 164 25.89 -21.74 -14.81
C ALA A 164 26.85 -20.66 -14.29
N SER A 165 27.20 -19.72 -15.14
CA SER A 165 28.09 -18.62 -14.80
C SER A 165 27.58 -17.29 -15.32
N ILE A 166 27.77 -16.24 -14.53
CA ILE A 166 27.56 -14.85 -14.93
C ILE A 166 28.92 -14.16 -14.93
N SER A 167 29.34 -13.67 -16.09
CA SER A 167 30.50 -12.79 -16.23
C SER A 167 30.05 -11.34 -16.05
N THR A 168 30.73 -10.59 -15.19
CA THR A 168 30.43 -9.17 -14.98
C THR A 168 31.69 -8.32 -15.09
N THR A 169 31.51 -7.01 -15.26
CA THR A 169 32.60 -6.03 -15.21
C THR A 169 33.33 -5.98 -13.86
N GLN A 170 32.80 -6.60 -12.81
CA GLN A 170 33.40 -6.62 -11.47
C GLN A 170 34.04 -7.96 -11.09
N GLY A 171 33.79 -9.02 -11.85
CA GLY A 171 34.23 -10.39 -11.59
C GLY A 171 33.22 -11.44 -12.06
N ASN A 172 33.60 -12.71 -11.97
CA ASN A 172 32.73 -13.84 -12.30
C ASN A 172 31.88 -14.25 -11.09
N ILE A 173 30.68 -14.76 -11.38
CA ILE A 173 29.74 -15.29 -10.40
C ILE A 173 29.33 -16.69 -10.86
N GLY A 174 29.83 -17.72 -10.17
CA GLY A 174 29.44 -19.10 -10.42
C GLY A 174 28.13 -19.41 -9.73
N LEU A 175 27.27 -20.17 -10.40
CA LEU A 175 25.93 -20.53 -9.95
C LEU A 175 25.71 -22.03 -10.03
N GLN A 176 25.05 -22.57 -9.01
CA GLN A 176 24.46 -23.92 -9.04
C GLN A 176 22.94 -23.79 -9.01
N LEU A 177 22.32 -23.90 -10.17
CA LEU A 177 20.87 -23.76 -10.36
C LEU A 177 20.14 -25.00 -9.82
N ASP A 178 19.12 -24.81 -8.99
CA ASP A 178 18.40 -25.88 -8.29
C ASP A 178 17.20 -26.39 -9.11
N ASN A 179 17.51 -27.10 -10.20
CA ASN A 179 16.52 -27.68 -11.11
C ASN A 179 15.62 -28.73 -10.42
N GLY A 180 16.11 -29.35 -9.35
CA GLY A 180 15.40 -30.30 -8.53
C GLY A 180 14.36 -29.68 -7.60
N LYS A 181 14.37 -28.36 -7.40
CA LYS A 181 13.39 -27.64 -6.55
C LYS A 181 12.57 -26.59 -7.31
N SER A 182 13.17 -25.93 -8.30
CA SER A 182 12.58 -24.83 -9.05
C SER A 182 12.78 -25.00 -10.58
N PRO A 183 12.35 -26.13 -11.18
CA PRO A 183 12.61 -26.46 -12.58
C PRO A 183 12.05 -25.44 -13.58
N CYS A 184 10.88 -24.84 -13.32
CA CYS A 184 10.31 -23.86 -14.25
C CYS A 184 11.12 -22.56 -14.26
N THR A 185 11.65 -22.18 -13.10
CA THR A 185 12.53 -21.02 -12.94
C THR A 185 13.91 -21.26 -13.56
N VAL A 186 14.47 -22.46 -13.38
CA VAL A 186 15.74 -22.84 -14.02
C VAL A 186 15.60 -22.91 -15.53
N ASN A 187 14.52 -23.49 -16.07
CA ASN A 187 14.23 -23.49 -17.50
C ASN A 187 14.08 -22.06 -18.07
N ASN A 188 13.48 -21.15 -17.30
CA ASN A 188 13.41 -19.74 -17.66
C ASN A 188 14.79 -19.10 -17.75
N PHE A 189 15.57 -19.16 -16.68
CA PHE A 189 16.90 -18.57 -16.63
C PHE A 189 17.82 -19.14 -17.73
N ALA A 190 17.83 -20.47 -17.91
CA ALA A 190 18.57 -21.16 -18.95
C ALA A 190 18.21 -20.67 -20.36
N SER A 191 16.92 -20.59 -20.67
CA SER A 191 16.43 -20.13 -21.97
C SER A 191 16.80 -18.67 -22.25
N LEU A 192 16.71 -17.80 -21.24
CA LEU A 192 17.10 -16.39 -21.35
C LEU A 192 18.62 -16.25 -21.56
N ALA A 193 19.41 -16.98 -20.77
CA ALA A 193 20.87 -17.01 -20.86
C ALA A 193 21.36 -17.50 -22.23
N GLN A 194 20.77 -18.57 -22.76
CA GLN A 194 21.11 -19.11 -24.09
C GLN A 194 20.79 -18.15 -25.23
N GLN A 195 19.77 -17.31 -25.06
CA GLN A 195 19.39 -16.28 -26.03
C GLN A 195 20.18 -14.97 -25.89
N GLY A 196 21.13 -14.90 -24.93
CA GLY A 196 21.89 -13.67 -24.66
C GLY A 196 21.06 -12.55 -24.04
N PHE A 197 19.89 -12.86 -23.46
CA PHE A 197 18.96 -11.85 -22.92
C PHE A 197 19.58 -10.98 -21.80
N PHE A 198 20.55 -11.53 -21.08
CA PHE A 198 21.25 -10.85 -19.99
C PHE A 198 22.53 -10.13 -20.43
N ASP A 199 22.93 -10.27 -21.69
CA ASP A 199 24.18 -9.70 -22.19
C ASP A 199 24.09 -8.18 -22.22
N ASP A 200 25.17 -7.53 -21.79
CA ASP A 200 25.31 -6.08 -21.65
C ASP A 200 24.22 -5.39 -20.79
N THR A 201 23.57 -6.15 -19.89
CA THR A 201 22.57 -5.61 -18.96
C THR A 201 23.21 -5.13 -17.65
N THR A 202 22.62 -4.10 -17.03
CA THR A 202 23.14 -3.58 -15.76
C THR A 202 22.44 -4.20 -14.55
N CYS A 203 23.18 -4.38 -13.46
CA CYS A 203 22.56 -4.59 -12.15
C CYS A 203 22.18 -3.23 -11.58
N HIS A 204 20.89 -2.93 -11.62
CA HIS A 204 20.36 -1.59 -11.41
C HIS A 204 20.17 -1.23 -9.93
N ARG A 205 20.16 -2.22 -9.04
CA ARG A 205 19.92 -2.00 -7.61
C ARG A 205 20.81 -2.86 -6.73
N LEU A 206 21.42 -2.23 -5.73
CA LEU A 206 22.16 -2.82 -4.63
C LEU A 206 21.53 -2.29 -3.35
N THR A 207 21.25 -3.19 -2.41
CA THR A 207 20.82 -2.83 -1.06
C THR A 207 21.90 -3.26 -0.07
N THR A 208 22.30 -2.36 0.82
CA THR A 208 23.24 -2.53 1.95
C THR A 208 22.55 -2.37 3.31
N ALA A 209 21.22 -2.24 3.30
CA ALA A 209 20.39 -2.20 4.50
C ALA A 209 20.59 -3.43 5.38
N ARG A 210 20.37 -3.28 6.69
CA ARG A 210 20.60 -4.36 7.68
C ARG A 210 19.79 -5.63 7.38
N ALA A 211 18.55 -5.47 6.91
CA ALA A 211 17.62 -6.57 6.68
C ALA A 211 17.63 -7.12 5.24
N MET A 212 18.29 -6.44 4.30
CA MET A 212 18.30 -6.82 2.89
C MET A 212 19.65 -6.51 2.26
N LYS A 213 20.38 -7.56 1.91
CA LYS A 213 21.75 -7.52 1.39
C LYS A 213 21.80 -8.26 0.06
N VAL A 214 21.31 -7.58 -0.98
CA VAL A 214 21.17 -8.16 -2.32
C VAL A 214 21.70 -7.23 -3.40
N LEU A 215 22.20 -7.82 -4.48
CA LEU A 215 22.39 -7.16 -5.77
C LEU A 215 21.32 -7.67 -6.74
N GLN A 216 20.51 -6.76 -7.30
CA GLN A 216 19.43 -7.07 -8.24
C GLN A 216 19.87 -6.80 -9.68
N CYS A 217 19.65 -7.78 -10.54
CA CYS A 217 20.01 -7.75 -11.96
C CYS A 217 18.87 -8.34 -12.82
N GLY A 218 19.10 -8.46 -14.14
CA GLY A 218 18.20 -9.17 -15.06
C GLY A 218 17.09 -8.31 -15.68
N ASP A 219 17.20 -6.98 -15.59
CA ASP A 219 16.37 -6.02 -16.33
C ASP A 219 17.18 -5.45 -17.52
N PRO A 220 16.80 -5.73 -18.78
CA PRO A 220 17.49 -5.18 -19.95
C PRO A 220 17.48 -3.67 -20.03
N THR A 221 16.49 -3.01 -19.45
CA THR A 221 16.36 -1.55 -19.45
C THR A 221 17.22 -0.89 -18.36
N GLY A 222 17.59 -1.65 -17.32
CA GLY A 222 18.26 -1.12 -16.12
C GLY A 222 17.38 -0.20 -15.25
N THR A 223 16.07 -0.17 -15.48
CA THR A 223 15.15 0.73 -14.75
C THR A 223 14.55 0.12 -13.49
N GLY A 224 14.58 -1.21 -13.39
CA GLY A 224 13.96 -2.02 -12.35
C GLY A 224 12.53 -2.48 -12.68
N ILE A 225 11.95 -2.05 -13.80
CA ILE A 225 10.58 -2.40 -14.21
C ILE A 225 10.52 -3.27 -15.48
N GLY A 226 11.63 -3.45 -16.19
CA GLY A 226 11.65 -4.20 -17.43
C GLY A 226 11.67 -5.72 -17.24
N GLY A 227 11.47 -6.46 -18.34
CA GLY A 227 11.41 -7.91 -18.31
C GLY A 227 11.27 -8.59 -19.68
N PRO A 228 10.94 -9.89 -19.70
CA PRO A 228 10.99 -10.70 -20.91
C PRO A 228 9.65 -10.76 -21.65
N GLY A 229 8.67 -9.92 -21.27
CA GLY A 229 7.34 -9.88 -21.88
C GLY A 229 6.38 -11.01 -21.49
N TYR A 230 6.77 -11.83 -20.52
CA TYR A 230 5.95 -12.91 -19.93
C TYR A 230 6.16 -12.98 -18.43
N ARG A 231 5.26 -13.71 -17.75
CA ARG A 231 5.34 -14.00 -16.32
C ARG A 231 5.16 -15.49 -16.04
N PHE A 232 5.60 -15.97 -14.88
CA PHE A 232 5.35 -17.34 -14.45
C PHE A 232 5.21 -17.50 -12.92
N PRO A 233 4.55 -18.59 -12.45
CA PRO A 233 4.31 -18.85 -11.04
C PRO A 233 5.57 -18.96 -10.18
N ASN A 234 5.42 -18.74 -8.87
CA ASN A 234 6.48 -19.02 -7.90
C ASN A 234 6.67 -20.53 -7.68
N GLU A 235 7.88 -20.94 -7.34
CA GLU A 235 8.21 -22.31 -6.94
C GLU A 235 8.67 -22.35 -5.47
N TYR A 236 9.78 -23.02 -5.15
CA TYR A 236 10.30 -23.07 -3.78
C TYR A 236 10.82 -21.68 -3.34
N PRO A 237 10.55 -21.21 -2.12
CA PRO A 237 9.84 -21.89 -1.02
C PRO A 237 8.32 -21.68 -1.02
N THR A 238 7.77 -20.87 -1.92
CA THR A 238 6.33 -20.53 -1.95
C THR A 238 5.45 -21.78 -2.03
N ASN A 239 5.85 -22.79 -2.79
CA ASN A 239 5.12 -24.05 -2.93
C ASN A 239 5.14 -24.96 -1.68
N GLN A 240 5.86 -24.56 -0.61
CA GLN A 240 5.84 -25.23 0.69
C GLN A 240 4.73 -24.70 1.61
N TYR A 241 4.02 -23.67 1.17
CA TYR A 241 2.91 -23.05 1.89
C TYR A 241 1.59 -23.26 1.14
N ARG A 242 0.49 -23.27 1.89
CA ARG A 242 -0.84 -23.17 1.27
C ARG A 242 -1.05 -21.75 0.77
N LEU A 243 -1.81 -21.58 -0.32
CA LEU A 243 -2.07 -20.25 -0.90
C LEU A 243 -2.67 -19.23 0.09
N SER A 244 -3.45 -19.70 1.07
CA SER A 244 -4.06 -18.87 2.11
C SER A 244 -3.28 -18.86 3.44
N ASP A 245 -2.06 -19.41 3.46
CA ASP A 245 -1.26 -19.49 4.68
C ASP A 245 -0.81 -18.08 5.12
N PRO A 246 -1.12 -17.65 6.37
CA PRO A 246 -0.70 -16.33 6.86
C PRO A 246 0.83 -16.18 6.94
N ASN A 247 1.59 -17.27 7.02
CA ASN A 247 3.06 -17.24 7.03
C ASN A 247 3.65 -16.75 5.71
N LEU A 248 2.89 -16.73 4.61
CA LEU A 248 3.31 -16.10 3.36
C LEU A 248 3.59 -14.60 3.48
N ARG A 249 3.17 -13.95 4.57
CA ARG A 249 3.43 -12.53 4.86
C ARG A 249 4.55 -12.32 5.87
N ARG A 250 5.02 -13.38 6.54
CA ARG A 250 6.05 -13.29 7.56
C ARG A 250 7.42 -13.39 6.90
N PRO A 251 8.34 -12.44 7.13
CA PRO A 251 9.69 -12.56 6.63
C PRO A 251 10.39 -13.82 7.16
N ILE A 252 11.11 -14.50 6.29
CA ILE A 252 12.03 -15.60 6.58
C ILE A 252 13.43 -15.22 6.12
N VAL A 253 14.44 -15.95 6.61
CA VAL A 253 15.82 -15.73 6.19
C VAL A 253 16.11 -16.46 4.88
N TYR A 254 16.45 -15.68 3.86
CA TYR A 254 17.13 -16.13 2.64
C TYR A 254 18.64 -16.03 2.92
N PRO A 255 19.35 -17.16 3.04
CA PRO A 255 20.75 -17.15 3.45
C PRO A 255 21.65 -16.53 2.38
N ARG A 256 22.77 -15.97 2.81
CA ARG A 256 23.88 -15.59 1.93
C ARG A 256 24.19 -16.73 0.94
N GLY A 257 24.41 -16.35 -0.31
CA GLY A 257 24.64 -17.28 -1.42
C GLY A 257 23.37 -17.74 -2.13
N SER A 258 22.18 -17.31 -1.70
CA SER A 258 20.95 -17.63 -2.42
C SER A 258 20.83 -16.86 -3.74
N LEU A 259 20.40 -17.55 -4.79
CA LEU A 259 19.95 -16.95 -6.05
C LEU A 259 18.42 -16.98 -6.08
N VAL A 260 17.79 -15.80 -6.18
CA VAL A 260 16.36 -15.64 -5.91
C VAL A 260 15.69 -14.82 -7.00
N MET A 261 14.51 -15.20 -7.49
CA MET A 261 13.74 -14.38 -8.44
C MET A 261 13.22 -13.11 -7.77
N ALA A 262 13.35 -11.98 -8.45
CA ALA A 262 12.60 -10.77 -8.12
C ALA A 262 11.19 -10.86 -8.75
N ASN A 263 10.21 -10.29 -8.05
CA ASN A 263 8.84 -10.19 -8.54
C ASN A 263 8.11 -9.00 -7.92
N THR A 264 6.94 -8.68 -8.47
CA THR A 264 6.02 -7.61 -8.02
C THR A 264 4.80 -8.18 -7.29
N GLY A 265 4.90 -9.41 -6.81
CA GLY A 265 3.82 -10.17 -6.20
C GLY A 265 3.87 -11.65 -6.57
N PRO A 266 3.09 -12.51 -5.88
CA PRO A 266 3.06 -13.93 -6.18
C PRO A 266 2.69 -14.22 -7.65
N GLY A 267 3.54 -15.00 -8.32
CA GLY A 267 3.31 -15.44 -9.69
C GLY A 267 3.60 -14.41 -10.78
N THR A 268 4.40 -13.40 -10.46
CA THR A 268 4.89 -12.40 -11.43
C THR A 268 6.39 -12.50 -11.70
N ASN A 269 6.99 -13.69 -11.54
CA ASN A 269 8.40 -13.89 -11.91
C ASN A 269 8.58 -13.61 -13.40
N GLY A 270 9.68 -12.93 -13.75
CA GLY A 270 10.07 -12.61 -15.12
C GLY A 270 11.54 -12.95 -15.35
N SER A 271 12.37 -11.94 -15.61
CA SER A 271 13.81 -12.11 -15.85
C SER A 271 14.69 -11.60 -14.71
N GLN A 272 14.15 -10.75 -13.83
CA GLN A 272 14.94 -10.12 -12.77
C GLN A 272 15.20 -11.07 -11.60
N PHE A 273 16.39 -10.99 -11.02
CA PHE A 273 16.81 -11.83 -9.90
C PHE A 273 17.70 -11.07 -8.92
N PHE A 274 17.72 -11.55 -7.67
CA PHE A 274 18.60 -11.14 -6.59
C PHE A 274 19.75 -12.13 -6.43
N LEU A 275 20.94 -11.58 -6.27
CA LEU A 275 22.14 -12.25 -5.78
C LEU A 275 22.30 -11.89 -4.30
N VAL A 276 21.97 -12.81 -3.40
CA VAL A 276 21.96 -12.57 -1.95
C VAL A 276 23.38 -12.67 -1.40
N TYR A 277 24.01 -11.53 -1.11
CA TYR A 277 25.37 -11.49 -0.57
C TYR A 277 25.39 -11.40 0.95
N GLY A 278 24.25 -11.31 1.61
CA GLY A 278 24.17 -11.47 3.07
C GLY A 278 22.78 -11.91 3.46
N ASP A 279 22.64 -12.55 4.61
CA ASP A 279 21.34 -13.01 5.11
C ASP A 279 20.31 -11.89 4.99
N THR A 280 19.23 -12.21 4.28
CA THR A 280 18.22 -11.26 3.83
C THR A 280 16.85 -11.73 4.27
N GLN A 281 16.06 -10.83 4.84
CA GLN A 281 14.72 -11.13 5.32
C GLN A 281 13.69 -10.71 4.27
N LEU A 282 12.99 -11.69 3.71
CA LEU A 282 11.91 -11.47 2.75
C LEU A 282 10.77 -12.44 3.07
N PRO A 283 9.50 -12.12 2.73
CA PRO A 283 8.44 -13.11 2.77
C PRO A 283 8.79 -14.35 1.91
N PRO A 284 8.27 -15.55 2.20
CA PRO A 284 8.54 -16.78 1.43
C PRO A 284 7.87 -16.81 0.04
N THR A 285 7.70 -15.64 -0.59
CA THR A 285 7.06 -15.41 -1.88
C THR A 285 8.06 -15.10 -3.00
N TYR A 286 9.35 -15.33 -2.79
CA TYR A 286 10.41 -15.13 -3.79
C TYR A 286 11.08 -16.45 -4.09
N THR A 287 11.07 -16.88 -5.36
CA THR A 287 11.54 -18.21 -5.73
C THR A 287 13.06 -18.31 -5.57
N VAL A 288 13.55 -19.20 -4.72
CA VAL A 288 14.97 -19.60 -4.70
C VAL A 288 15.18 -20.62 -5.83
N PHE A 289 16.14 -20.37 -6.71
CA PHE A 289 16.39 -21.22 -7.87
C PHE A 289 17.87 -21.56 -8.07
N GLY A 290 18.70 -21.28 -7.08
CA GLY A 290 20.09 -21.72 -7.09
C GLY A 290 20.89 -21.19 -5.91
N THR A 291 22.17 -21.51 -5.94
CA THR A 291 23.18 -21.00 -5.01
C THR A 291 24.36 -20.39 -5.77
N ILE A 292 25.09 -19.52 -5.09
CA ILE A 292 26.24 -18.78 -5.61
C ILE A 292 27.50 -19.39 -5.01
N ASP A 293 28.51 -19.61 -5.83
CA ASP A 293 29.80 -20.16 -5.40
C ASP A 293 30.66 -19.13 -4.65
N GLU A 294 31.76 -19.60 -4.05
CA GLU A 294 32.67 -18.72 -3.29
C GLU A 294 33.30 -17.62 -4.16
N THR A 295 33.56 -17.91 -5.44
CA THR A 295 34.06 -16.91 -6.41
C THR A 295 33.07 -15.77 -6.58
N GLY A 296 31.79 -16.10 -6.78
CA GLY A 296 30.71 -15.15 -6.91
C GLY A 296 30.47 -14.37 -5.63
N LEU A 297 30.51 -15.04 -4.47
CA LEU A 297 30.40 -14.39 -3.17
C LEU A 297 31.52 -13.36 -2.92
N ALA A 298 32.77 -13.68 -3.27
CA ALA A 298 33.87 -12.73 -3.19
C ALA A 298 33.69 -11.54 -4.14
N THR A 299 33.19 -11.77 -5.35
CA THR A 299 32.82 -10.70 -6.29
C THR A 299 31.72 -9.80 -5.72
N LEU A 300 30.69 -10.38 -5.12
CA LEU A 300 29.58 -9.66 -4.50
C LEU A 300 30.03 -8.84 -3.28
N ASP A 301 30.92 -9.37 -2.44
CA ASP A 301 31.49 -8.63 -1.31
C ASP A 301 32.26 -7.40 -1.78
N LYS A 302 33.06 -7.55 -2.83
CA LYS A 302 33.78 -6.43 -3.45
C LYS A 302 32.82 -5.35 -3.97
N ILE A 303 31.69 -5.75 -4.56
CA ILE A 303 30.65 -4.81 -5.02
C ILE A 303 30.01 -4.11 -3.82
N ALA A 304 29.56 -4.88 -2.82
CA ALA A 304 28.87 -4.37 -1.63
C ALA A 304 29.75 -3.44 -0.80
N ALA A 305 31.05 -3.74 -0.66
CA ALA A 305 32.01 -2.90 0.07
C ALA A 305 32.21 -1.51 -0.56
N ARG A 306 31.94 -1.35 -1.86
CA ARG A 306 31.92 -0.03 -2.52
C ARG A 306 30.64 0.75 -2.25
N GLY A 307 29.59 0.07 -1.81
CA GLY A 307 28.32 0.66 -1.42
C GLY A 307 27.44 1.08 -2.58
N VAL A 308 26.35 1.75 -2.20
CA VAL A 308 25.35 2.32 -3.10
C VAL A 308 25.80 3.71 -3.56
N ARG A 309 25.42 4.10 -4.77
CA ARG A 309 25.69 5.44 -5.30
C ARG A 309 24.98 6.50 -4.45
N GLY A 310 25.74 7.49 -3.98
CA GLY A 310 25.24 8.52 -3.08
C GLY A 310 25.47 8.14 -1.62
N SER A 311 24.59 8.60 -0.72
CA SER A 311 24.72 8.42 0.74
C SER A 311 23.65 7.49 1.34
N GLY A 312 22.89 6.77 0.51
CA GLY A 312 21.84 5.83 0.95
C GLY A 312 22.32 4.40 1.07
N ASP A 313 21.45 3.53 1.58
CA ASP A 313 21.68 2.09 1.68
C ASP A 313 20.93 1.27 0.62
N ASP A 314 20.16 1.91 -0.27
CA ASP A 314 19.45 1.27 -1.38
C ASP A 314 19.46 2.14 -2.64
N GLY A 315 19.76 1.53 -3.79
CA GLY A 315 19.82 2.23 -5.08
C GLY A 315 20.86 1.62 -6.02
N ALA A 316 21.26 2.35 -7.06
CA ALA A 316 22.23 1.84 -8.01
C ALA A 316 23.62 1.60 -7.35
N PRO A 317 24.36 0.55 -7.74
CA PRO A 317 25.72 0.33 -7.25
C PRO A 317 26.64 1.55 -7.46
N ALA A 318 27.49 1.87 -6.48
CA ALA A 318 28.45 2.96 -6.57
C ALA A 318 29.45 2.72 -7.71
N ALA A 319 29.99 1.50 -7.81
CA ALA A 319 30.67 1.02 -9.00
C ALA A 319 29.66 0.30 -9.91
N PRO A 320 29.43 0.76 -11.14
CA PRO A 320 28.52 0.09 -12.07
C PRO A 320 28.90 -1.39 -12.27
N VAL A 321 27.87 -2.23 -12.26
CA VAL A 321 27.99 -3.67 -12.51
C VAL A 321 27.19 -3.97 -13.77
N THR A 322 27.88 -4.46 -14.79
CA THR A 322 27.27 -4.90 -16.05
C THR A 322 27.51 -6.38 -16.19
N ILE A 323 26.46 -7.14 -16.47
CA ILE A 323 26.55 -8.52 -16.91
C ILE A 323 27.02 -8.49 -18.35
N THR A 324 28.23 -8.97 -18.61
CA THR A 324 28.74 -9.09 -19.98
C THR A 324 28.18 -10.34 -20.65
N SER A 325 27.95 -11.41 -19.87
CA SER A 325 27.28 -12.62 -20.33
C SER A 325 26.77 -13.46 -19.16
N ALA A 326 25.70 -14.22 -19.41
CA ALA A 326 25.24 -15.28 -18.53
C ALA A 326 25.04 -16.56 -19.34
N ARG A 327 25.65 -17.68 -18.92
CA ARG A 327 25.66 -18.95 -19.68
C ARG A 327 25.47 -20.14 -18.76
N LEU A 328 24.97 -21.24 -19.31
CA LEU A 328 25.13 -22.56 -18.68
C LEU A 328 26.55 -23.06 -18.96
N ASP A 329 27.12 -23.81 -18.03
CA ASP A 329 28.48 -24.36 -18.15
C ASP A 329 28.50 -25.70 -18.90
#